data_AF-A0A846QPK8-F1
#
_entry.id   AF-A0A846QPK8-F1
#
_cell.length_a   1.000
_cell.length_b   1.000
_cell.length_c   1.000
_cell.angle_alpha   90.00
_cell.angle_beta   90.00
_cell.angle_gamma   90.00
#
_symmetry.space_group_name_H-M   'P 1'
#
loop_
_entity.id
_entity.type
_entity.pdbx_description
1 polymer ?
#
loop_
_entity_poly.entity_id
_entity_poly.type
_entity_poly.pdbx_seq_one_letter_code
_entity_poly.pdbx_strand_id
1 'polypeptide(L)'
;MAYDIRLVKLINGEMLIGKYDGEARLMRDAAVLQSVPTQQGVQMLLLPFGYPFDTDIDAEISLDHVIYEYKNCPEELKTKYLEASSNLTIARPGDLHGLGGMGDGKGGKISDLSQLFKK
;
A
#
# COMPACT_ATOMS: atom_id res chain seq x y z
N MET A 1 -15.10 4.19 10.26
CA MET A 1 -15.87 3.95 9.02
C MET A 1 -15.19 2.80 8.31
N ALA A 2 -15.87 1.66 8.12
CA ALA A 2 -15.26 0.51 7.46
C ALA A 2 -15.33 0.72 5.95
N TYR A 3 -14.19 0.95 5.31
CA TYR A 3 -14.12 1.02 3.85
C TYR A 3 -14.40 -0.37 3.26
N ASP A 4 -15.25 -0.46 2.23
CA ASP A 4 -15.46 -1.71 1.49
C ASP A 4 -14.28 -1.93 0.53
N ILE A 5 -13.25 -2.63 1.00
CA ILE A 5 -12.05 -2.91 0.20
C ILE A 5 -12.28 -4.18 -0.62
N ARG A 6 -12.15 -4.04 -1.93
CA ARG A 6 -12.34 -5.14 -2.89
C ARG A 6 -11.10 -5.37 -3.73
N LEU A 7 -10.92 -6.63 -4.10
CA LEU A 7 -9.92 -7.06 -5.07
C LEU A 7 -10.63 -7.40 -6.37
N VAL A 8 -10.17 -6.83 -7.46
CA VAL A 8 -10.78 -6.96 -8.79
C VAL A 8 -9.71 -7.25 -9.83
N LYS A 9 -10.14 -7.74 -11.00
CA LYS A 9 -9.32 -7.88 -12.19
C LYS A 9 -9.86 -6.97 -13.27
N LEU A 10 -8.97 -6.19 -13.89
CA LEU A 10 -9.30 -5.27 -14.97
C LEU A 10 -9.31 -5.98 -16.34
N ILE A 11 -9.93 -5.32 -17.33
CA ILE A 11 -9.97 -5.77 -18.73
C ILE A 11 -8.59 -6.03 -19.34
N ASN A 12 -7.56 -5.32 -18.88
CA ASN A 12 -6.18 -5.48 -19.33
C ASN A 12 -5.45 -6.66 -18.66
N GLY A 13 -6.12 -7.36 -17.73
CA GLY A 13 -5.58 -8.51 -17.01
C GLY A 13 -4.89 -8.19 -15.69
N GLU A 14 -4.74 -6.90 -15.33
CA GLU A 14 -4.12 -6.49 -14.07
C GLU A 14 -5.06 -6.75 -12.89
N MET A 15 -4.46 -7.09 -11.74
CA MET A 15 -5.18 -7.22 -10.48
C MET A 15 -5.11 -5.90 -9.72
N LEU A 16 -6.23 -5.46 -9.19
CA LEU A 16 -6.38 -4.16 -8.57
C LEU A 16 -7.11 -4.28 -7.23
N ILE A 17 -6.61 -3.57 -6.23
CA ILE A 17 -7.24 -3.44 -4.93
C ILE A 17 -7.59 -1.98 -4.69
N GLY A 18 -8.78 -1.73 -4.14
CA GLY A 18 -9.25 -0.37 -3.90
C GLY A 18 -10.51 -0.33 -3.05
N LYS A 19 -10.93 0.88 -2.71
CA LYS A 19 -12.18 1.15 -2.00
C LYS A 19 -13.32 1.16 -3.01
N TYR A 20 -14.30 0.30 -2.80
CA TYR A 20 -15.47 0.18 -3.66
C TYR A 20 -16.49 1.28 -3.37
N ASP A 21 -16.88 2.01 -4.40
CA ASP A 21 -17.94 3.00 -4.40
C ASP A 21 -19.06 2.55 -5.36
N GLY A 22 -20.09 1.91 -4.79
CA GLY A 22 -21.21 1.36 -5.55
C GLY A 22 -22.15 2.42 -6.13
N GLU A 23 -22.21 3.61 -5.54
CA GLU A 23 -23.05 4.71 -6.03
C GLU A 23 -22.41 5.38 -7.25
N ALA A 24 -21.10 5.68 -7.16
CA ALA A 24 -20.36 6.29 -8.27
C ALA A 24 -19.96 5.26 -9.34
N ARG A 25 -20.07 3.96 -9.06
CA ARG A 25 -19.52 2.86 -9.87
C ARG A 25 -18.01 3.00 -10.10
N LEU A 26 -17.28 3.33 -9.04
CA LEU A 26 -15.83 3.54 -9.07
C LEU A 26 -15.10 2.65 -8.05
N MET A 27 -13.86 2.30 -8.36
CA MET A 27 -12.85 1.87 -7.41
C MET A 27 -11.98 3.10 -7.10
N ARG A 28 -12.00 3.57 -5.85
CA ARG A 28 -11.19 4.71 -5.39
C ARG A 28 -9.92 4.26 -4.71
N ASP A 29 -8.92 5.13 -4.70
CA ASP A 29 -7.60 4.90 -4.11
C ASP A 29 -7.02 3.57 -4.58
N ALA A 30 -7.06 3.34 -5.89
CA ALA A 30 -6.75 2.05 -6.48
C ALA A 30 -5.23 1.80 -6.55
N ALA A 31 -4.82 0.58 -6.20
CA ALA A 31 -3.45 0.10 -6.31
C ALA A 31 -3.39 -1.20 -7.11
N VAL A 32 -2.33 -1.38 -7.90
CA VAL A 32 -2.09 -2.59 -8.68
C VAL A 32 -1.34 -3.63 -7.87
N LEU A 33 -1.75 -4.90 -8.00
CA LEU A 33 -1.09 -6.05 -7.40
C LEU A 33 -0.32 -6.81 -8.47
N GLN A 34 1.01 -6.83 -8.35
CA GLN A 34 1.89 -7.56 -9.26
C GLN A 34 2.55 -8.74 -8.56
N SER A 35 2.49 -9.91 -9.17
CA SER A 35 3.20 -11.10 -8.71
C SER A 35 4.56 -11.18 -9.41
N VAL A 36 5.64 -11.02 -8.67
CA VAL A 36 7.01 -11.14 -9.18
C VAL A 36 7.58 -12.51 -8.80
N PRO A 37 8.05 -13.32 -9.76
CA PRO A 37 8.71 -14.57 -9.47
C PRO A 37 10.08 -14.29 -8.83
N THR A 38 10.39 -14.98 -7.74
CA THR A 38 11.67 -14.93 -7.03
C THR A 38 12.28 -16.33 -6.93
N GLN A 39 13.57 -16.45 -6.63
CA GLN A 39 14.23 -17.76 -6.49
C GLN A 39 13.61 -18.65 -5.40
N GLN A 40 12.84 -18.07 -4.46
CA GLN A 40 12.19 -18.78 -3.36
C GLN A 40 10.66 -18.86 -3.51
N GLY A 41 10.09 -18.43 -4.64
CA GLY A 41 8.64 -18.53 -4.90
C GLY A 41 8.07 -17.34 -5.65
N VAL A 42 6.89 -16.89 -5.24
CA VAL A 42 6.23 -15.71 -5.82
C VAL A 42 6.07 -14.66 -4.74
N GLN A 43 6.55 -13.45 -5.00
CA GLN A 43 6.37 -12.29 -4.14
C GLN A 43 5.27 -11.41 -4.71
N MET A 44 4.31 -11.01 -3.89
CA MET A 44 3.30 -10.03 -4.28
C MET A 44 3.79 -8.62 -3.93
N LEU A 45 3.74 -7.73 -4.91
CA LEU A 45 4.03 -6.31 -4.78
C LEU A 45 2.73 -5.51 -4.94
N LEU A 46 2.53 -4.56 -4.03
CA LEU A 46 1.47 -3.58 -4.11
C LEU A 46 2.10 -2.27 -4.57
N LEU A 47 1.60 -1.72 -5.69
CA LEU A 47 2.12 -0.50 -6.28
C LEU A 47 0.97 0.47 -6.57
N PRO A 48 1.21 1.79 -6.55
CA PRO A 48 0.29 2.77 -7.12
C PRO A 48 -0.07 2.42 -8.55
N PHE A 49 -1.33 2.62 -8.96
CA PHE A 49 -1.76 2.26 -10.30
C PHE A 49 -1.01 3.03 -11.40
N GLY A 50 -0.62 4.29 -11.14
CA GLY A 50 0.14 5.11 -12.10
C GLY A 50 1.66 4.90 -12.07
N TYR A 51 2.18 3.97 -11.26
CA TYR A 51 3.63 3.74 -11.14
C TYR A 51 4.24 3.36 -12.51
N PRO A 52 5.42 3.89 -12.89
CA PRO A 52 6.35 4.74 -12.12
C PRO A 52 6.13 6.26 -12.25
N PHE A 53 5.06 6.68 -12.93
CA PHE A 53 4.81 8.10 -13.21
C PHE A 53 4.00 8.78 -12.11
N ASP A 54 3.13 8.02 -11.47
CA ASP A 54 2.37 8.42 -10.28
C ASP A 54 2.78 7.56 -9.08
N THR A 55 3.05 8.22 -7.97
CA THR A 55 3.52 7.58 -6.74
C THR A 55 2.46 7.52 -5.65
N ASP A 56 1.34 8.23 -5.83
CA ASP A 56 0.26 8.28 -4.85
C ASP A 56 -0.82 7.24 -5.16
N ILE A 57 -1.48 6.74 -4.12
CA ILE A 57 -2.59 5.78 -4.23
C ILE A 57 -3.90 6.57 -4.22
N ASP A 58 -4.17 7.25 -5.33
CA ASP A 58 -5.35 8.12 -5.53
C ASP A 58 -6.11 7.79 -6.82
N ALA A 59 -5.70 6.73 -7.52
CA ALA A 59 -6.30 6.36 -8.79
C ALA A 59 -7.78 6.00 -8.65
N GLU A 60 -8.60 6.54 -9.56
CA GLU A 60 -10.02 6.22 -9.68
C GLU A 60 -10.26 5.40 -10.94
N ILE A 61 -10.83 4.21 -10.79
CA ILE A 61 -11.07 3.28 -11.89
C ILE A 61 -12.57 2.98 -11.99
N SER A 62 -13.15 3.20 -13.18
CA SER A 62 -14.54 2.82 -13.43
C SER A 62 -14.74 1.30 -13.33
N LEU A 63 -15.83 0.89 -12.69
CA LEU A 63 -16.25 -0.52 -12.64
C LEU A 63 -16.55 -1.10 -14.03
N ASP A 64 -16.76 -0.27 -15.05
CA ASP A 64 -16.94 -0.74 -16.42
C ASP A 64 -15.66 -1.34 -17.03
N HIS A 65 -14.49 -1.08 -16.40
CA HIS A 65 -13.21 -1.69 -16.76
C HIS A 65 -12.88 -2.93 -15.91
N VAL A 66 -13.77 -3.33 -15.01
CA VAL A 66 -13.61 -4.53 -14.18
C VAL A 66 -14.26 -5.73 -14.85
N ILE A 67 -13.49 -6.80 -15.05
CA ILE A 67 -13.99 -8.05 -15.64
C ILE A 67 -14.29 -9.13 -14.61
N TYR A 68 -13.71 -9.02 -13.41
CA TYR A 68 -13.89 -10.01 -12.37
C TYR A 68 -13.69 -9.39 -11.00
N GLU A 69 -14.60 -9.70 -10.06
CA GLU A 69 -14.48 -9.36 -8.65
C GLU A 69 -14.15 -10.63 -7.86
N TYR A 70 -13.09 -10.59 -7.06
CA TYR A 70 -12.71 -11.71 -6.22
C TYR A 70 -13.66 -11.79 -5.04
N LYS A 71 -14.28 -12.97 -4.83
CA LYS A 71 -15.19 -13.22 -3.70
C LYS A 71 -14.54 -12.93 -2.34
N ASN A 72 -13.25 -13.21 -2.22
CA ASN A 72 -12.48 -13.03 -1.00
C ASN A 72 -11.23 -12.21 -1.31
N CYS A 73 -11.03 -11.15 -0.54
CA CYS A 73 -9.77 -10.42 -0.49
C CYS A 73 -9.09 -10.76 0.85
N PRO A 74 -7.89 -11.38 0.83
CA PRO A 74 -7.18 -11.80 2.04
C PRO A 74 -6.96 -10.63 3.01
N GLU A 75 -7.16 -10.86 4.32
CA GLU A 75 -7.03 -9.79 5.31
C GLU A 75 -5.62 -9.18 5.36
N GLU A 76 -4.57 -10.00 5.22
CA GLU A 76 -3.20 -9.49 5.15
C GLU A 76 -3.00 -8.50 3.99
N LEU A 77 -3.64 -8.77 2.85
CA LEU A 77 -3.56 -7.88 1.69
C LEU A 77 -4.31 -6.58 1.94
N LYS A 78 -5.50 -6.64 2.55
CA LYS A 78 -6.25 -5.44 2.95
C LYS A 78 -5.45 -4.57 3.92
N THR A 79 -4.79 -5.20 4.89
CA THR A 79 -3.94 -4.48 5.86
C THR A 79 -2.78 -3.78 5.17
N LYS A 80 -2.02 -4.48 4.30
CA LYS A 80 -0.93 -3.87 3.52
C LYS A 80 -1.40 -2.73 2.62
N TYR A 81 -2.59 -2.89 2.03
CA TYR A 81 -3.20 -1.83 1.22
C TYR A 81 -3.61 -0.62 2.05
N LEU A 82 -4.18 -0.83 3.23
CA LEU A 82 -4.52 0.27 4.14
C LEU A 82 -3.27 0.99 4.63
N GLU A 83 -2.22 0.27 4.99
CA GLU A 83 -0.91 0.83 5.34
C GLU A 83 -0.36 1.71 4.21
N ALA A 84 -0.37 1.20 2.97
CA ALA A 84 0.13 1.92 1.82
C ALA A 84 -0.74 3.14 1.44
N SER A 85 -2.07 3.01 1.45
CA SER A 85 -3.00 4.07 1.03
C SER A 85 -3.18 5.19 2.06
N SER A 86 -2.86 4.93 3.33
CA SER A 86 -3.03 5.93 4.39
C SER A 86 -1.75 6.70 4.73
N ASN A 87 -0.61 6.39 4.09
CA ASN A 87 0.72 6.87 4.49
C ASN A 87 1.04 6.68 5.98
N LEU A 88 0.21 5.92 6.70
CA LEU A 88 0.37 5.56 8.09
C LEU A 88 1.01 4.17 8.06
N THR A 89 2.27 4.11 8.46
CA THR A 89 2.82 2.86 8.99
C THR A 89 1.91 2.44 10.13
N ILE A 90 0.96 1.52 9.87
CA ILE A 90 0.10 0.97 10.91
C ILE A 90 1.02 0.10 11.75
N ALA A 91 1.57 0.71 12.81
CA ALA A 91 2.30 0.00 13.83
C ALA A 91 1.44 -1.18 14.27
N ARG A 92 1.94 -2.40 14.07
CA ARG A 92 1.27 -3.59 14.59
C ARG A 92 1.15 -3.42 16.11
N PRO A 93 0.11 -3.96 16.78
CA PRO A 93 0.09 -4.05 18.23
C PRO A 93 1.30 -4.89 18.70
N GLY A 94 2.42 -4.22 18.98
CA GLY A 94 3.74 -4.81 19.16
C GLY A 94 4.90 -3.89 18.74
N ASP A 95 4.71 -3.05 17.72
CA ASP A 95 5.71 -2.07 17.27
C ASP A 95 5.74 -0.79 18.13
N LEU A 96 4.74 -0.61 19.01
CA LEU A 96 4.63 0.50 19.96
C LEU A 96 5.50 0.34 21.24
N HIS A 97 6.25 -0.76 21.39
CA HIS A 97 7.17 -0.92 22.53
C HIS A 97 8.49 -0.12 22.37
N GLY A 98 8.69 0.56 21.23
CA GLY A 98 9.87 1.41 20.98
C GLY A 98 9.62 2.92 21.01
N LEU A 99 8.36 3.37 21.10
CA LEU A 99 7.98 4.80 21.01
C LEU A 99 7.56 5.41 22.35
N GLY A 100 7.74 4.70 23.46
CA GLY A 100 7.51 5.22 24.82
C GLY A 100 8.62 6.12 25.38
N GLY A 101 9.63 6.46 24.58
CA GLY A 101 10.80 7.25 25.03
C GLY A 101 10.96 8.62 24.38
N MET A 102 10.11 9.02 23.43
CA MET A 102 10.26 10.28 22.68
C MET A 102 9.43 11.42 23.30
N GLY A 103 9.48 11.52 24.62
CA GLY A 103 8.65 12.43 25.39
C GLY A 103 9.30 12.84 26.71
N ASP A 104 10.63 13.00 26.75
CA ASP A 104 11.28 13.87 27.73
C ASP A 104 12.71 14.20 27.30
N GLY A 105 13.16 15.43 27.59
CA GLY A 105 14.33 16.05 26.96
C GLY A 105 15.69 15.37 27.24
N LYS A 106 16.61 15.57 26.27
CA LYS A 106 18.10 15.70 26.37
C LYS A 106 18.82 15.02 25.20
N GLY A 107 19.40 15.86 24.33
CA GLY A 107 20.73 15.77 23.72
C GLY A 107 21.31 14.44 23.23
N GLY A 108 21.78 14.43 21.97
CA GLY A 108 22.81 13.47 21.58
C GLY A 108 23.11 13.36 20.08
N LYS A 109 24.14 14.09 19.64
CA LYS A 109 25.06 13.78 18.52
C LYS A 109 24.50 13.73 17.09
N ILE A 110 24.48 14.90 16.48
CA ILE A 110 24.93 15.06 15.08
C ILE A 110 26.44 14.78 15.09
N SER A 111 26.87 13.64 14.58
CA SER A 111 28.28 13.37 14.31
C SER A 111 28.39 12.50 13.06
N ASP A 112 29.18 13.00 12.11
CA ASP A 112 29.78 12.28 10.98
C ASP A 112 28.95 12.00 9.72
N LEU A 113 28.36 13.06 9.12
CA LEU A 113 28.13 13.09 7.67
C LEU A 113 29.42 13.34 6.84
N SER A 114 30.53 13.69 7.49
CA SER A 114 31.78 14.08 6.83
C SER A 114 32.64 12.90 6.32
N GLN A 115 32.26 11.66 6.60
CA GLN A 115 33.01 10.46 6.18
C GLN A 115 32.44 9.77 4.93
N LEU A 116 31.28 10.21 4.42
CA LEU A 116 30.63 9.63 3.24
C LEU A 116 31.10 10.23 1.90
N PHE A 117 31.89 11.31 1.91
CA PHE A 117 32.38 11.98 0.70
C PHE A 117 33.87 11.70 0.36
N LYS A 118 34.44 10.62 0.89
CA LYS A 118 35.77 10.15 0.47
C LYS A 118 35.76 8.68 0.08
N LYS A 119 35.50 8.41 -1.20
CA LYS A 119 36.26 7.43 -1.96
C LYS A 119 36.11 7.66 -3.46
#